data_AF-A0A4Y2EMT8-F1
#
_entry.id   AF-A0A4Y2EMT8-F1
#
_cell.length_a   1.000
_cell.length_b   1.000
_cell.length_c   1.000
_cell.angle_alpha   90.00
_cell.angle_beta   90.00
_cell.angle_gamma   90.00
#
_symmetry.space_group_name_H-M   'P 1'
#
loop_
_entity.id
_entity.type
_entity.pdbx_description
1 polymer ?
#
loop_
_entity_poly.entity_id
_entity_poly.type
_entity_poly.pdbx_seq_one_letter_code
_entity_poly.pdbx_strand_id
1 'polypeptide(L)'
;MTYLTKSHKEDMFLIAKELDLEPNESMTMKRLKDLIIGDTNYDEEFAKNTFFGIIEQRKAKEELEEKQRLEALAETQRQTELEEKKRQEALAKLKRKDEVELERLKIEAQLKLGTTTTEQNYSKIPTKEVFKFIHKFEAKNDISLYLVLFERQVHRLAIAKEHWVSYLLGLLPPEISHIIARESDEKANDYDHVKELLLKRFKLTPEKCRQLFSTHQKAYNNTWTDFYHELTTYFDGWVLGLKIETYEDLRKLIISDQMKQRSPIDFIEHFLAEWSTISSPDELAEKFEEYEDIKKTL
;
A
#
# COMPACT_ATOMS: atom_id res chain seq x y z
N MET A 1 58.04 43.90 19.88
CA MET A 1 57.81 42.97 21.01
C MET A 1 56.36 42.46 21.14
N THR A 2 55.75 41.96 20.06
CA THR A 2 54.33 41.52 20.05
C THR A 2 54.17 40.00 19.96
N TYR A 3 55.24 39.27 19.60
CA TYR A 3 55.17 37.84 19.27
C TYR A 3 54.97 36.91 20.47
N LEU A 4 55.34 37.36 21.69
CA LEU A 4 55.14 36.62 22.94
C LEU A 4 53.76 36.87 23.57
N THR A 5 52.84 37.65 22.95
CA THR A 5 51.59 38.07 23.62
C THR A 5 50.49 37.00 23.64
N LYS A 6 50.47 36.08 22.66
CA LYS A 6 49.48 34.98 22.52
C LYS A 6 50.04 33.58 22.78
N SER A 7 51.15 33.47 23.50
CA SER A 7 51.87 32.22 23.72
C SER A 7 51.30 31.39 24.88
N HIS A 8 51.41 30.06 24.81
CA HIS A 8 51.14 29.21 25.98
C HIS A 8 52.31 29.28 26.96
N LYS A 9 52.02 29.05 28.26
CA LYS A 9 53.05 29.04 29.31
C LYS A 9 54.15 28.02 29.01
N GLU A 10 53.78 26.88 28.43
CA GLU A 10 54.70 25.81 28.01
C GLU A 10 55.64 26.26 26.91
N ASP A 11 55.14 26.96 25.88
CA ASP A 11 55.98 27.50 24.81
C ASP A 11 56.98 28.54 25.34
N MET A 12 56.56 29.37 26.30
CA MET A 12 57.42 30.36 26.97
C MET A 12 58.49 29.71 27.83
N PHE A 13 58.16 28.59 28.46
CA PHE A 13 59.10 27.83 29.27
C PHE A 13 60.15 27.15 28.39
N LEU A 14 59.74 26.57 27.26
CA LEU A 14 60.63 25.90 26.31
C LEU A 14 61.61 26.88 25.65
N ILE A 15 61.15 28.05 25.20
CA ILE A 15 62.07 29.05 24.63
C ILE A 15 63.06 29.57 25.67
N ALA A 16 62.65 29.79 26.92
CA ALA A 16 63.58 30.23 27.96
C ALA A 16 64.69 29.19 28.18
N LYS A 17 64.34 27.90 28.16
CA LYS A 17 65.32 26.81 28.25
C LYS A 17 66.23 26.71 27.03
N GLU A 18 65.71 26.95 25.83
CA GLU A 18 66.48 26.92 24.57
C GLU A 18 67.42 28.13 24.42
N LEU A 19 67.15 29.20 25.16
CA LEU A 19 68.03 30.37 25.29
C LEU A 19 69.04 30.22 26.45
N ASP A 20 69.24 29.00 26.96
CA ASP A 20 70.11 28.67 28.10
C ASP A 20 69.78 29.44 29.40
N LEU A 21 68.52 29.89 29.56
CA LEU A 21 68.02 30.46 30.80
C LEU A 21 67.53 29.31 31.71
N GLU A 22 67.48 29.56 33.02
CA GLU A 22 66.94 28.60 34.01
C GLU A 22 65.51 28.98 34.43
N PRO A 23 64.48 28.69 33.61
CA PRO A 23 63.10 28.96 33.99
C PRO A 23 62.64 27.96 35.07
N ASN A 24 61.83 28.43 36.01
CA ASN A 24 61.20 27.58 37.03
C ASN A 24 59.74 27.30 36.65
N GLU A 25 59.28 26.05 36.79
CA GLU A 25 57.92 25.61 36.42
C GLU A 25 56.80 26.39 37.14
N SER A 26 57.09 26.93 38.33
CA SER A 26 56.19 27.80 39.10
C SER A 26 56.15 29.25 38.61
N MET A 27 57.05 29.66 37.71
CA MET A 27 57.05 31.01 37.16
C MET A 27 55.76 31.27 36.39
N THR A 28 55.23 32.48 36.55
CA THR A 28 54.09 32.93 35.76
C THR A 28 54.55 33.27 34.34
N MET A 29 53.63 33.20 33.38
CA MET A 29 53.90 33.60 31.99
C MET A 29 54.52 34.99 31.88
N LYS A 30 54.14 35.93 32.77
CA LYS A 30 54.72 37.27 32.82
C LYS A 30 56.19 37.23 33.25
N ARG A 31 56.53 36.49 34.32
CA ARG A 31 57.91 36.33 34.78
C ARG A 31 58.81 35.64 33.76
N LEU A 32 58.28 34.66 33.01
CA LEU A 32 59.01 34.01 31.92
C LEU A 32 59.33 34.99 30.77
N LYS A 33 58.38 35.86 30.41
CA LYS A 33 58.61 36.92 29.40
C LYS A 33 59.65 37.92 29.87
N ASP A 34 59.56 38.35 31.13
CA ASP A 34 60.51 39.29 31.71
C ASP A 34 61.93 38.68 31.77
N LEU A 35 62.03 37.37 32.04
CA LEU A 35 63.31 36.62 32.03
C LEU A 35 63.95 36.54 30.64
N ILE A 36 63.15 36.28 29.60
CA ILE A 36 63.64 36.19 28.21
C ILE A 36 64.09 37.55 27.68
N ILE A 37 63.31 38.61 27.93
CA ILE A 37 63.58 39.96 27.43
C ILE A 37 64.67 40.66 28.23
N GLY A 38 64.82 40.29 29.51
CA GLY A 38 65.80 40.89 30.42
C GLY A 38 67.23 40.36 30.29
N ASP A 39 67.47 39.36 29.42
CA ASP A 39 68.80 38.83 29.19
C ASP A 39 69.70 39.84 28.45
N THR A 40 70.95 39.95 28.89
CA THR A 40 71.94 40.88 28.32
C THR A 40 72.36 40.52 26.90
N ASN A 41 72.16 39.27 26.47
CA ASN A 41 72.48 38.76 25.14
C ASN A 41 71.23 38.54 24.28
N TYR A 42 70.09 39.14 24.64
CA TYR A 42 68.84 38.96 23.93
C TYR A 42 68.90 39.43 22.47
N ASP A 43 68.67 38.49 21.55
CA ASP A 43 68.47 38.74 20.11
C ASP A 43 66.99 38.49 19.76
N GLU A 44 66.29 39.56 19.34
CA GLU A 44 64.86 39.50 19.01
C GLU A 44 64.57 38.59 17.81
N GLU A 45 65.45 38.54 16.81
CA GLU A 45 65.24 37.73 15.60
C GLU A 45 65.49 36.26 15.89
N PHE A 46 66.57 35.95 16.62
CA PHE A 46 66.86 34.59 17.07
C PHE A 46 65.76 34.06 18.00
N ALA A 47 65.41 34.80 19.05
CA ALA A 47 64.35 34.40 19.98
C ALA A 47 63.00 34.22 19.27
N LYS A 48 62.66 35.08 18.32
CA LYS A 48 61.43 34.96 17.54
C LYS A 48 61.43 33.72 16.63
N ASN A 49 62.54 33.42 15.96
CA ASN A 49 62.66 32.22 15.12
C ASN A 49 62.59 30.93 15.95
N THR A 50 63.31 30.87 17.07
CA THR A 50 63.24 29.74 18.02
C THR A 50 61.83 29.57 18.57
N PHE A 51 61.15 30.67 18.89
CA PHE A 51 59.78 30.65 19.37
C PHE A 51 58.79 30.09 18.35
N PHE A 52 58.89 30.52 17.09
CA PHE A 52 58.04 30.01 16.02
C PHE A 52 58.30 28.52 15.75
N GLY A 53 59.55 28.07 15.78
CA GLY A 53 59.89 26.65 15.66
C GLY A 53 59.23 25.79 16.74
N ILE A 54 59.21 26.25 18.00
CA ILE A 54 58.54 25.56 19.11
C ILE A 54 57.02 25.47 18.87
N ILE A 55 56.40 26.57 18.43
CA ILE A 55 54.97 26.59 18.11
C ILE A 55 54.65 25.61 16.96
N GLU A 56 55.45 25.63 15.89
CA GLU A 56 55.26 24.74 14.74
C GLU A 56 55.42 23.27 15.15
N GLN A 57 56.42 22.94 15.96
CA GLN A 57 56.61 21.57 16.47
C GLN A 57 55.42 21.12 17.33
N ARG A 58 54.89 21.98 18.21
CA ARG A 58 53.69 21.63 18.99
C ARG A 58 52.48 21.40 18.07
N LYS A 59 52.23 22.31 17.14
CA LYS A 59 51.10 22.17 16.20
C LYS A 59 51.22 20.90 15.36
N ALA A 60 52.41 20.60 14.84
CA ALA A 60 52.66 19.37 14.09
C ALA A 60 52.43 18.12 14.97
N LYS A 61 52.78 18.17 16.25
CA LYS A 61 52.52 17.09 17.20
C LYS A 61 51.02 16.92 17.48
N GLU A 62 50.30 18.02 17.72
CA GLU A 62 48.84 18.01 17.92
C GLU A 62 48.10 17.48 16.67
N GLU A 63 48.49 17.92 15.48
CA GLU A 63 47.93 17.42 14.21
C GLU A 63 48.21 15.92 14.01
N LEU A 64 49.40 15.44 14.38
CA LEU A 64 49.73 14.03 14.32
C LEU A 64 48.90 13.20 15.31
N GLU A 65 48.74 13.68 16.54
CA GLU A 65 47.91 13.03 17.57
C GLU A 65 46.43 13.01 17.17
N GLU A 66 45.91 14.10 16.61
CA GLU A 66 44.54 14.17 16.09
C GLU A 66 44.33 13.21 14.92
N LYS A 67 45.28 13.17 13.97
CA LYS A 67 45.26 12.22 12.85
C LYS A 67 45.25 10.78 13.34
N GLN A 68 46.08 10.44 14.33
CA GLN A 68 46.10 9.10 14.94
C GLN A 68 44.78 8.76 15.62
N ARG A 69 44.14 9.71 16.31
CA ARG A 69 42.82 9.49 16.93
C ARG A 69 41.73 9.24 15.89
N LEU A 70 41.73 10.00 14.80
CA LEU A 70 40.78 9.82 13.71
C LEU A 70 40.98 8.47 13.00
N GLU A 71 42.22 8.06 12.78
CA GLU A 71 42.55 6.76 12.19
C GLU A 71 42.14 5.60 13.10
N ALA A 72 42.39 5.69 14.41
CA ALA A 72 41.94 4.69 15.39
C ALA A 72 40.41 4.58 15.47
N LEU A 73 39.69 5.71 15.36
CA LEU A 73 38.23 5.73 15.30
C LEU A 73 37.72 5.04 14.02
N ALA A 74 38.33 5.34 12.88
CA ALA A 74 37.98 4.75 11.60
C ALA A 74 38.27 3.24 11.56
N GLU A 75 39.36 2.79 12.16
CA GLU A 75 39.69 1.37 12.29
C GLU A 75 38.69 0.64 13.18
N THR A 76 38.32 1.24 14.32
CA THR A 76 37.28 0.71 15.21
C THR A 76 35.93 0.58 14.49
N GLN A 77 35.53 1.62 13.73
CA GLN A 77 34.30 1.59 12.92
C GLN A 77 34.32 0.45 11.90
N ARG A 78 35.40 0.33 11.10
CA ARG A 78 35.57 -0.77 10.14
C ARG A 78 35.48 -2.14 10.80
N GLN A 79 36.04 -2.29 12.00
CA GLN A 79 36.01 -3.55 12.73
C GLN A 79 34.60 -3.89 13.22
N THR A 80 33.85 -2.90 13.71
CA THR A 80 32.43 -3.09 14.10
C THR A 80 31.54 -3.44 12.91
N GLU A 81 31.71 -2.76 11.77
CA GLU A 81 30.97 -3.06 10.53
C GLU A 81 31.25 -4.48 10.05
N LEU A 82 32.51 -4.92 10.10
CA LEU A 82 32.89 -6.28 9.71
C LEU A 82 32.28 -7.33 10.65
N GLU A 83 32.26 -7.05 11.96
CA GLU A 83 31.65 -7.96 12.94
C GLU A 83 30.14 -8.05 12.76
N GLU A 84 29.46 -6.92 12.52
CA GLU A 84 28.03 -6.90 12.25
C GLU A 84 27.70 -7.66 10.96
N LYS A 85 28.48 -7.44 9.89
CA LYS A 85 28.33 -8.19 8.64
C LYS A 85 28.50 -9.69 8.84
N LYS A 86 29.52 -10.11 9.61
CA LYS A 86 29.70 -11.53 9.97
C LYS A 86 28.53 -12.09 10.77
N ARG A 87 27.95 -11.33 11.70
CA ARG A 87 26.75 -11.73 12.46
C ARG A 87 25.55 -11.89 11.53
N GLN A 88 25.34 -10.96 10.59
CA GLN A 88 24.25 -11.04 9.62
C GLN A 88 24.42 -12.26 8.68
N GLU A 89 25.63 -12.50 8.17
CA GLU A 89 25.92 -13.68 7.35
C GLU A 89 25.72 -14.99 8.13
N ALA A 90 26.14 -15.05 9.39
CA ALA A 90 25.90 -16.20 10.26
C ALA A 90 24.41 -16.47 10.48
N LEU A 91 23.62 -15.42 10.71
CA LEU A 91 22.17 -15.52 10.86
C LEU A 91 21.49 -15.98 9.56
N ALA A 92 21.93 -15.46 8.41
CA ALA A 92 21.42 -15.87 7.10
C ALA A 92 21.76 -17.33 6.80
N LYS A 93 22.98 -17.78 7.16
CA LYS A 93 23.40 -19.17 7.02
C LYS A 93 22.61 -20.11 7.93
N LEU A 94 22.29 -19.68 9.16
CA LEU A 94 21.43 -20.43 10.07
C LEU A 94 20.01 -20.57 9.49
N LYS A 95 19.40 -19.47 9.05
CA LYS A 95 18.07 -19.49 8.42
C LYS A 95 18.01 -20.42 7.20
N ARG A 96 19.02 -20.36 6.31
CA ARG A 96 19.11 -21.30 5.17
C ARG A 96 19.23 -22.75 5.61
N LYS A 97 19.96 -23.02 6.70
CA LYS A 97 20.11 -24.37 7.24
C LYS A 97 18.78 -24.87 7.80
N ASP A 98 18.08 -24.05 8.57
CA ASP A 98 16.77 -24.38 9.15
C ASP A 98 15.72 -24.61 8.04
N GLU A 99 15.77 -23.83 6.95
CA GLU A 99 14.90 -24.00 5.78
C GLU A 99 15.14 -25.33 5.07
N VAL A 100 16.42 -25.67 4.81
CA VAL A 100 16.79 -26.96 4.20
C VAL A 100 16.44 -28.14 5.13
N GLU A 101 16.60 -27.98 6.43
CA GLU A 101 16.23 -29.02 7.41
C GLU A 101 14.71 -29.22 7.47
N LEU A 102 13.93 -28.14 7.40
CA LEU A 102 12.48 -28.21 7.31
C LEU A 102 12.02 -28.88 6.01
N GLU A 103 12.65 -28.57 4.87
CA GLU A 103 12.37 -29.25 3.60
C GLU A 103 12.72 -30.74 3.66
N ARG A 104 13.88 -31.08 4.25
CA ARG A 104 14.29 -32.47 4.42
C ARG A 104 13.30 -33.24 5.31
N LEU A 105 12.85 -32.65 6.41
CA LEU A 105 11.84 -33.25 7.29
C LEU A 105 10.49 -33.42 6.58
N LYS A 106 10.08 -32.48 5.72
CA LYS A 106 8.88 -32.61 4.89
C LYS A 106 8.98 -33.78 3.90
N ILE A 107 10.12 -33.90 3.21
CA ILE A 107 10.36 -34.99 2.26
C ILE A 107 10.44 -36.34 3.00
N GLU A 108 11.11 -36.40 4.15
CA GLU A 108 11.21 -37.61 4.96
C GLU A 108 9.84 -38.02 5.52
N ALA A 109 9.00 -37.06 5.94
CA ALA A 109 7.62 -37.33 6.34
C ALA A 109 6.78 -37.87 5.16
N GLN A 110 6.92 -37.29 3.97
CA GLN A 110 6.25 -37.79 2.76
C GLN A 110 6.70 -39.21 2.39
N LEU A 111 7.99 -39.53 2.51
CA LEU A 111 8.52 -40.87 2.24
C LEU A 111 8.09 -41.89 3.30
N LYS A 112 8.04 -41.52 4.58
CA LYS A 112 7.58 -42.38 5.68
C LYS A 112 6.07 -42.65 5.65
N LEU A 113 5.28 -41.75 5.07
CA LEU A 113 3.83 -41.92 4.98
C LEU A 113 3.37 -42.85 3.84
N GLY A 114 4.23 -43.28 2.91
CA GLY A 114 3.91 -44.37 1.99
C GLY A 114 2.56 -44.27 1.27
N THR A 115 2.13 -43.07 0.86
CA THR A 115 0.86 -42.87 0.14
C THR A 115 1.12 -42.62 -1.33
N THR A 116 1.07 -43.70 -2.12
CA THR A 116 0.59 -43.63 -3.50
C THR A 116 -0.91 -43.34 -3.46
N THR A 117 -1.30 -42.08 -3.47
CA THR A 117 -2.68 -41.72 -3.81
C THR A 117 -2.70 -40.34 -4.45
N THR A 118 -3.13 -40.36 -5.71
CA THR A 118 -3.91 -39.30 -6.35
C THR A 118 -4.84 -38.60 -5.35
N GLU A 119 -4.96 -37.29 -5.55
CA GLU A 119 -5.99 -36.40 -5.00
C GLU A 119 -5.79 -35.78 -3.60
N GLN A 120 -5.94 -34.44 -3.61
CA GLN A 120 -6.35 -33.56 -2.52
C GLN A 120 -5.28 -33.12 -1.52
N ASN A 121 -4.32 -32.34 -2.03
CA ASN A 121 -3.78 -31.21 -1.25
C ASN A 121 -4.85 -30.13 -1.12
N TYR A 122 -5.77 -30.26 -0.14
CA TYR A 122 -6.42 -29.08 0.42
C TYR A 122 -5.36 -28.30 1.21
N SER A 123 -4.55 -27.55 0.48
CA SER A 123 -3.69 -26.52 1.07
C SER A 123 -4.57 -25.61 1.91
N LYS A 124 -4.14 -25.33 3.13
CA LYS A 124 -4.72 -24.32 4.01
C LYS A 124 -4.78 -22.98 3.27
N ILE A 125 -5.91 -22.71 2.64
CA ILE A 125 -6.21 -21.40 2.09
C ILE A 125 -6.58 -20.50 3.29
N PRO A 126 -5.94 -19.34 3.50
CA PRO A 126 -6.40 -18.36 4.48
C PRO A 126 -7.65 -17.66 3.95
N THR A 127 -8.76 -18.40 3.87
CA THR A 127 -10.03 -17.96 3.27
C THR A 127 -10.55 -16.69 3.92
N LYS A 128 -10.45 -16.56 5.25
CA LYS A 128 -10.97 -15.39 5.99
C LYS A 128 -10.18 -14.09 5.80
N GLU A 129 -8.90 -14.15 5.43
CA GLU A 129 -8.08 -12.95 5.27
C GLU A 129 -8.23 -12.36 3.87
N VAL A 130 -8.36 -13.21 2.85
CA VAL A 130 -8.54 -12.79 1.45
C VAL A 130 -9.82 -11.96 1.28
N PHE A 131 -10.92 -12.34 1.94
CA PHE A 131 -12.17 -11.56 1.93
C PHE A 131 -12.04 -10.15 2.55
N LYS A 132 -11.01 -9.87 3.36
CA LYS A 132 -10.75 -8.50 3.85
C LYS A 132 -10.15 -7.58 2.79
N PHE A 133 -9.47 -8.15 1.79
CA PHE A 133 -8.76 -7.40 0.76
C PHE A 133 -9.56 -7.27 -0.54
N ILE A 134 -10.58 -8.11 -0.74
CA ILE A 134 -11.46 -8.05 -1.90
C ILE A 134 -12.79 -7.41 -1.50
N HIS A 135 -13.19 -6.36 -2.23
CA HIS A 135 -14.43 -5.65 -1.97
C HIS A 135 -15.63 -6.53 -2.39
N LYS A 136 -16.71 -6.46 -1.59
CA LYS A 136 -17.98 -7.10 -1.93
C LYS A 136 -18.65 -6.40 -3.11
N PHE A 137 -19.37 -7.15 -3.93
CA PHE A 137 -20.15 -6.56 -5.00
C PHE A 137 -21.41 -5.91 -4.42
N GLU A 138 -21.66 -4.66 -4.81
CA GLU A 138 -22.92 -3.97 -4.54
C GLU A 138 -23.75 -3.94 -5.80
N ALA A 139 -25.05 -4.22 -5.71
CA ALA A 139 -25.95 -4.24 -6.87
C ALA A 139 -26.01 -2.90 -7.63
N LYS A 140 -25.51 -1.81 -7.04
CA LYS A 140 -25.37 -0.49 -7.67
C LYS A 140 -24.17 -0.39 -8.61
N ASN A 141 -23.11 -1.16 -8.38
CA ASN A 141 -21.86 -1.09 -9.12
C ASN A 141 -21.94 -1.79 -10.48
N ASP A 142 -21.12 -1.34 -11.44
CA ASP A 142 -20.94 -2.02 -12.72
C ASP A 142 -20.22 -3.35 -12.50
N ILE A 143 -20.86 -4.47 -12.86
CA ILE A 143 -20.26 -5.81 -12.74
C ILE A 143 -18.99 -5.91 -13.58
N SER A 144 -18.93 -5.21 -14.72
CA SER A 144 -17.84 -5.33 -15.68
C SER A 144 -16.58 -4.75 -15.07
N LEU A 145 -16.71 -3.56 -14.49
CA LEU A 145 -15.66 -2.93 -13.70
C LEU A 145 -15.32 -3.75 -12.46
N TYR A 146 -16.32 -4.30 -11.77
CA TYR A 146 -16.10 -5.16 -10.61
C TYR A 146 -15.27 -6.41 -10.93
N LEU A 147 -15.60 -7.12 -12.03
CA LEU A 147 -14.90 -8.32 -12.45
C LEU A 147 -13.45 -8.02 -12.84
N VAL A 148 -13.21 -6.90 -13.53
CA VAL A 148 -11.84 -6.44 -13.84
C VAL A 148 -11.04 -6.14 -12.57
N LEU A 149 -11.66 -5.48 -11.59
CA LEU A 149 -11.03 -5.22 -10.29
C LEU A 149 -10.78 -6.52 -9.53
N PHE A 150 -11.75 -7.42 -9.49
CA PHE A 150 -11.64 -8.73 -8.87
C PHE A 150 -10.47 -9.53 -9.46
N GLU A 151 -10.39 -9.62 -10.80
CA GLU A 151 -9.27 -10.27 -11.51
C GLU A 151 -7.94 -9.68 -11.06
N ARG A 152 -7.81 -8.36 -11.05
CA ARG A 152 -6.56 -7.71 -10.62
C ARG A 152 -6.20 -8.04 -9.17
N GLN A 153 -7.19 -8.18 -8.27
CA GLN A 153 -6.94 -8.56 -6.88
C GLN A 153 -6.53 -10.02 -6.72
N VAL A 154 -7.20 -10.95 -7.40
CA VAL A 154 -6.88 -12.39 -7.30
C VAL A 154 -5.52 -12.71 -7.94
N HIS A 155 -5.15 -12.00 -9.02
CA HIS A 155 -3.81 -12.08 -9.59
C HIS A 155 -2.74 -11.54 -8.64
N ARG A 156 -2.99 -10.38 -7.98
CA ARG A 156 -2.06 -9.82 -6.99
C ARG A 156 -1.84 -10.76 -5.80
N LEU A 157 -2.87 -11.52 -5.43
CA LEU A 157 -2.83 -12.50 -4.35
C LEU A 157 -2.34 -13.89 -4.82
N ALA A 158 -1.94 -14.04 -6.09
CA ALA A 158 -1.48 -15.28 -6.70
C ALA A 158 -2.44 -16.47 -6.48
N ILE A 159 -3.75 -16.22 -6.53
CA ILE A 159 -4.78 -17.25 -6.33
C ILE A 159 -4.93 -18.07 -7.61
N ALA A 160 -4.91 -19.40 -7.50
CA ALA A 160 -5.15 -20.30 -8.62
C ALA A 160 -6.56 -20.11 -9.21
N LYS A 161 -6.68 -20.16 -10.54
CA LYS A 161 -7.93 -19.90 -11.28
C LYS A 161 -9.09 -20.81 -10.84
N GLU A 162 -8.76 -22.04 -10.45
CA GLU A 162 -9.66 -23.05 -9.91
C GLU A 162 -10.45 -22.59 -8.67
N HIS A 163 -9.93 -21.60 -7.93
CA HIS A 163 -10.57 -21.09 -6.72
C HIS A 163 -11.30 -19.76 -6.95
N TRP A 164 -11.13 -19.11 -8.11
CA TRP A 164 -11.68 -17.78 -8.36
C TRP A 164 -13.20 -17.74 -8.22
N VAL A 165 -13.90 -18.74 -8.74
CA VAL A 165 -15.35 -18.85 -8.60
C VAL A 165 -15.76 -18.96 -7.13
N SER A 166 -15.08 -19.79 -6.33
CA SER A 166 -15.41 -19.97 -4.92
C SER A 166 -15.27 -18.67 -4.13
N TYR A 167 -14.25 -17.85 -4.42
CA TYR A 167 -14.12 -16.52 -3.84
C TYR A 167 -15.18 -15.55 -4.35
N LEU A 168 -15.48 -15.59 -5.65
CA LEU A 168 -16.48 -14.74 -6.27
C LEU A 168 -17.88 -15.00 -5.67
N LEU A 169 -18.28 -16.25 -5.47
CA LEU A 169 -19.54 -16.64 -4.83
C LEU A 169 -19.70 -16.09 -3.40
N GLY A 170 -18.60 -15.97 -2.64
CA GLY A 170 -18.60 -15.39 -1.30
C GLY A 170 -18.66 -13.86 -1.27
N LEU A 171 -18.42 -13.20 -2.41
CA LEU A 171 -18.39 -11.75 -2.56
C LEU A 171 -19.62 -11.19 -3.28
N LEU A 172 -20.37 -12.05 -3.98
CA LEU A 172 -21.59 -11.71 -4.67
C LEU A 172 -22.82 -11.84 -3.75
N PRO A 173 -23.82 -10.93 -3.89
CA PRO A 173 -25.15 -11.11 -3.32
C PRO A 173 -25.79 -12.46 -3.67
N PRO A 174 -26.61 -13.03 -2.77
CA PRO A 174 -27.20 -14.35 -2.94
C PRO A 174 -28.04 -14.47 -4.22
N GLU A 175 -28.71 -13.41 -4.64
CA GLU A 175 -29.50 -13.35 -5.87
C GLU A 175 -28.67 -13.68 -7.11
N ILE A 176 -27.38 -13.30 -7.10
CA ILE A 176 -26.44 -13.56 -8.19
C ILE A 176 -25.86 -14.96 -8.07
N SER A 177 -25.52 -15.37 -6.84
CA SER A 177 -25.01 -16.71 -6.56
C SER A 177 -26.01 -17.80 -6.94
N HIS A 178 -27.32 -17.54 -6.80
CA HIS A 178 -28.38 -18.46 -7.26
C HIS A 178 -28.41 -18.66 -8.79
N ILE A 179 -27.88 -17.73 -9.56
CA ILE A 179 -27.79 -17.83 -11.02
C ILE A 179 -26.69 -18.81 -11.39
N ILE A 180 -25.56 -18.68 -10.72
CA ILE A 180 -24.39 -19.55 -10.91
C ILE A 180 -24.73 -20.97 -10.44
N ALA A 181 -25.48 -21.10 -9.33
CA ALA A 181 -25.94 -22.38 -8.80
C ALA A 181 -26.99 -23.11 -9.68
N ARG A 182 -27.57 -22.44 -10.68
CA ARG A 182 -28.49 -23.06 -11.65
C ARG A 182 -27.77 -23.66 -12.86
N GLU A 183 -26.49 -23.34 -13.05
CA GLU A 183 -25.66 -23.96 -14.07
C GLU A 183 -25.11 -25.31 -13.59
N SER A 184 -24.68 -26.15 -14.52
CA SER A 184 -24.01 -27.44 -14.21
C SER A 184 -22.70 -27.20 -13.46
N ASP A 185 -22.33 -28.08 -12.52
CA ASP A 185 -21.12 -27.95 -11.68
C ASP A 185 -19.83 -27.70 -12.48
N GLU A 186 -19.70 -28.30 -13.66
CA GLU A 186 -18.55 -28.10 -14.56
C GLU A 186 -18.44 -26.65 -15.06
N LYS A 187 -19.58 -26.04 -15.36
CA LYS A 187 -19.69 -24.65 -15.85
C LYS A 187 -19.71 -23.64 -14.72
N ALA A 188 -20.26 -24.01 -13.57
CA ALA A 188 -20.28 -23.18 -12.38
C ALA A 188 -18.86 -22.98 -11.83
N ASN A 189 -17.97 -23.97 -11.96
CA ASN A 189 -16.57 -23.87 -11.53
C ASN A 189 -15.63 -23.22 -12.57
N ASP A 190 -16.08 -23.03 -13.81
CA ASP A 190 -15.32 -22.31 -14.83
C ASP A 190 -15.51 -20.79 -14.71
N TYR A 191 -14.45 -20.10 -14.29
CA TYR A 191 -14.46 -18.66 -14.16
C TYR A 191 -14.77 -17.93 -15.47
N ASP A 192 -14.28 -18.41 -16.61
CA ASP A 192 -14.51 -17.71 -17.89
C ASP A 192 -15.99 -17.80 -18.27
N HIS A 193 -16.60 -18.97 -18.06
CA HIS A 193 -18.04 -19.16 -18.25
C HIS A 193 -18.86 -18.32 -17.27
N VAL A 194 -18.52 -18.32 -15.98
CA VAL A 194 -19.20 -17.49 -14.97
C VAL A 194 -19.05 -16.00 -15.27
N LYS A 195 -17.87 -15.56 -15.70
CA LYS A 195 -17.62 -14.19 -16.15
C LYS A 195 -18.52 -13.84 -17.34
N GLU A 196 -18.61 -14.70 -18.35
CA GLU A 196 -19.50 -14.50 -19.49
C GLU A 196 -20.98 -14.48 -19.09
N LEU A 197 -21.40 -15.38 -18.20
CA LEU A 197 -22.77 -15.47 -17.68
C LEU A 197 -23.15 -14.20 -16.91
N LEU A 198 -22.27 -13.76 -16.00
CA LEU A 198 -22.42 -12.53 -15.25
C LEU A 198 -22.45 -11.34 -16.20
N LEU A 199 -21.46 -11.22 -17.09
CA LEU A 199 -21.45 -10.16 -18.09
C LEU A 199 -22.71 -10.20 -18.96
N LYS A 200 -23.21 -11.35 -19.41
CA LYS A 200 -24.42 -11.42 -20.24
C LYS A 200 -25.68 -10.96 -19.50
N ARG A 201 -25.78 -11.26 -18.20
CA ARG A 201 -26.94 -10.88 -17.38
C ARG A 201 -26.88 -9.42 -16.90
N PHE A 202 -25.68 -8.92 -16.68
CA PHE A 202 -25.42 -7.56 -16.17
C PHE A 202 -24.96 -6.56 -17.23
N LYS A 203 -24.65 -6.97 -18.46
CA LYS A 203 -24.39 -6.09 -19.63
C LYS A 203 -25.69 -5.40 -20.06
N LEU A 204 -26.26 -4.62 -19.14
CA LEU A 204 -27.37 -3.72 -19.41
C LEU A 204 -28.69 -4.46 -19.65
N THR A 205 -29.17 -5.16 -18.62
CA THR A 205 -30.62 -5.35 -18.53
C THR A 205 -31.26 -3.96 -18.50
N PRO A 206 -32.39 -3.74 -19.20
CA PRO A 206 -33.04 -2.43 -19.25
C PRO A 206 -33.34 -1.88 -17.85
N GLU A 207 -33.60 -2.79 -16.91
CA GLU A 207 -33.79 -2.52 -15.49
C GLU A 207 -32.58 -1.88 -14.80
N LYS A 208 -31.37 -2.25 -15.20
CA LYS A 208 -30.14 -1.67 -14.66
C LYS A 208 -29.89 -0.28 -15.25
N CYS A 209 -30.17 -0.10 -16.54
CA CYS A 209 -30.14 1.20 -17.21
C CYS A 209 -31.12 2.18 -16.57
N ARG A 210 -32.35 1.74 -16.27
CA ARG A 210 -33.38 2.46 -15.50
C ARG A 210 -32.86 2.90 -14.13
N GLN A 211 -32.29 1.96 -13.37
CA GLN A 211 -31.74 2.26 -12.04
C GLN A 211 -30.58 3.25 -12.10
N LEU A 212 -29.66 3.09 -13.06
CA LEU A 212 -28.57 4.02 -13.26
C LEU A 212 -29.12 5.39 -13.65
N PHE A 213 -30.03 5.48 -14.62
CA PHE A 213 -30.69 6.73 -14.99
C PHE A 213 -31.34 7.45 -13.79
N SER A 214 -32.03 6.71 -12.91
CA SER A 214 -32.72 7.28 -11.75
C SER A 214 -31.79 7.68 -10.60
N THR A 215 -30.71 6.92 -10.37
CA THR A 215 -29.81 7.12 -9.22
C THR A 215 -28.51 7.85 -9.57
N HIS A 216 -28.26 8.12 -10.86
CA HIS A 216 -27.05 8.77 -11.31
C HIS A 216 -26.98 10.21 -10.84
N GLN A 217 -25.86 10.56 -10.21
CA GLN A 217 -25.56 11.89 -9.74
C GLN A 217 -24.27 12.35 -10.39
N LYS A 218 -24.16 13.65 -10.63
CA LYS A 218 -22.96 14.24 -11.21
C LYS A 218 -21.77 14.00 -10.28
N ALA A 219 -20.76 13.31 -10.79
CA ALA A 219 -19.48 13.15 -10.09
C ALA A 219 -18.71 14.48 -10.04
N TYR A 220 -18.01 14.75 -8.93
CA TYR A 220 -17.30 16.02 -8.69
C TYR A 220 -16.21 16.33 -9.75
N ASN A 221 -15.70 15.27 -10.39
CA ASN A 221 -14.65 15.30 -11.42
C ASN A 221 -15.18 15.34 -12.86
N ASN A 222 -16.49 15.21 -13.09
CA ASN A 222 -17.05 15.15 -14.45
C ASN A 222 -17.62 16.51 -14.90
N THR A 223 -17.51 16.80 -16.20
CA THR A 223 -18.17 17.98 -16.79
C THR A 223 -19.69 17.75 -16.89
N TRP A 224 -20.48 18.82 -16.99
CA TRP A 224 -21.93 18.70 -17.21
C TRP A 224 -22.26 18.04 -18.55
N THR A 225 -21.37 18.18 -19.55
CA THR A 225 -21.47 17.49 -20.84
C THR A 225 -21.25 15.99 -20.69
N ASP A 226 -20.28 15.54 -19.88
CA ASP A 226 -20.08 14.12 -19.61
C ASP A 226 -21.29 13.52 -18.90
N PHE A 227 -21.82 14.23 -17.89
CA PHE A 227 -23.04 13.81 -17.18
C PHE A 227 -24.26 13.66 -18.11
N TYR A 228 -24.42 14.59 -19.05
CA TYR A 228 -25.48 14.49 -20.08
C TYR A 228 -25.27 13.26 -20.96
N HIS A 229 -24.07 13.04 -21.47
CA HIS A 229 -23.78 11.88 -22.32
C HIS A 229 -23.95 10.55 -21.59
N GLU A 230 -23.57 10.49 -20.31
CA GLU A 230 -23.80 9.32 -19.45
C GLU A 230 -25.30 9.06 -19.25
N LEU A 231 -26.09 10.09 -18.93
CA LEU A 231 -27.55 9.97 -18.81
C LEU A 231 -28.22 9.54 -20.13
N THR A 232 -27.81 10.11 -21.26
CA THR A 232 -28.30 9.71 -22.59
C THR A 232 -27.98 8.25 -22.87
N THR A 233 -26.76 7.81 -22.55
CA THR A 233 -26.34 6.41 -22.73
C THR A 233 -27.18 5.45 -21.88
N TYR A 234 -27.46 5.80 -20.62
CA TYR A 234 -28.31 4.98 -19.76
C TYR A 234 -29.76 4.96 -20.27
N PHE A 235 -30.31 6.10 -20.69
CA PHE A 235 -31.66 6.17 -21.23
C PHE A 235 -31.80 5.36 -22.53
N ASP A 236 -30.87 5.53 -23.48
CA ASP A 236 -30.86 4.79 -24.74
C ASP A 236 -30.69 3.29 -24.49
N GLY A 237 -29.82 2.90 -23.55
CA GLY A 237 -29.68 1.51 -23.12
C GLY A 237 -30.94 0.93 -22.49
N TRP A 238 -31.76 1.74 -21.82
CA TRP A 238 -33.04 1.33 -21.26
C TRP A 238 -34.11 1.12 -22.35
N VAL A 239 -34.23 2.08 -23.27
CA VAL A 239 -35.21 2.07 -24.37
C VAL A 239 -34.90 0.95 -25.38
N LEU A 240 -33.64 0.85 -25.80
CA LEU A 240 -33.18 -0.20 -26.73
C LEU A 240 -33.31 -1.59 -26.11
N GLY A 241 -33.03 -1.72 -24.82
CA GLY A 241 -33.15 -2.99 -24.11
C GLY A 241 -34.59 -3.52 -24.03
N LEU A 242 -35.59 -2.64 -23.96
CA LEU A 242 -37.01 -2.99 -23.95
C LEU A 242 -37.63 -3.03 -25.36
N LYS A 243 -36.83 -2.79 -26.41
CA LYS A 243 -37.29 -2.73 -27.82
C LYS A 243 -38.47 -1.77 -28.00
N ILE A 244 -38.39 -0.61 -27.36
CA ILE A 244 -39.41 0.42 -27.47
C ILE A 244 -39.18 1.19 -28.76
N GLU A 245 -40.11 1.07 -29.71
CA GLU A 245 -40.01 1.70 -31.03
C GLU A 245 -40.98 2.89 -31.19
N THR A 246 -42.04 2.96 -30.37
CA THR A 246 -43.06 4.01 -30.47
C THR A 246 -43.03 4.97 -29.29
N TYR A 247 -43.47 6.22 -29.53
CA TYR A 247 -43.64 7.21 -28.47
C TYR A 247 -44.67 6.77 -27.43
N GLU A 248 -45.73 6.06 -27.83
CA GLU A 248 -46.72 5.56 -26.88
C GLU A 248 -46.15 4.47 -25.96
N ASP A 249 -45.29 3.59 -26.48
CA ASP A 249 -44.61 2.58 -25.65
C ASP A 249 -43.62 3.22 -24.68
N LEU A 250 -42.91 4.27 -25.12
CA LEU A 250 -42.04 5.05 -24.24
C LEU A 250 -42.83 5.77 -23.14
N ARG A 251 -43.95 6.41 -23.52
CA ARG A 251 -44.84 7.09 -22.57
C ARG A 251 -45.38 6.11 -21.53
N LYS A 252 -45.83 4.93 -21.98
CA LYS A 252 -46.28 3.85 -21.10
C LYS A 252 -45.16 3.40 -20.16
N LEU A 253 -43.96 3.17 -20.67
CA LEU A 253 -42.80 2.80 -19.85
C LEU A 253 -42.52 3.82 -18.75
N ILE A 254 -42.45 5.11 -19.09
CA ILE A 254 -42.13 6.18 -18.12
C ILE A 254 -43.24 6.31 -17.07
N ILE A 255 -44.51 6.20 -17.47
CA ILE A 255 -45.64 6.23 -16.53
C ILE A 255 -45.60 5.02 -15.60
N SER A 256 -45.42 3.80 -16.14
CA SER A 256 -45.28 2.58 -15.35
C SER A 256 -44.09 2.67 -14.39
N ASP A 257 -42.95 3.19 -14.83
CA ASP A 257 -41.77 3.39 -13.98
C ASP A 257 -42.05 4.32 -12.79
N GLN A 258 -42.71 5.45 -13.04
CA GLN A 258 -43.08 6.40 -11.99
C GLN A 258 -44.11 5.83 -11.02
N MET A 259 -45.06 5.03 -11.50
CA MET A 259 -46.00 4.31 -10.64
C MET A 259 -45.26 3.31 -9.75
N LYS A 260 -44.36 2.51 -10.32
CA LYS A 260 -43.53 1.54 -9.59
C LYS A 260 -42.65 2.20 -8.53
N GLN A 261 -42.11 3.39 -8.79
CA GLN A 261 -41.26 4.12 -7.83
C GLN A 261 -42.05 4.63 -6.61
N ARG A 262 -43.35 4.88 -6.76
CA ARG A 262 -44.22 5.40 -5.69
C ARG A 262 -44.96 4.30 -4.92
N SER A 263 -44.79 3.04 -5.31
CA SER A 263 -45.39 1.90 -4.62
C SER A 263 -44.72 1.60 -3.27
N PRO A 264 -45.49 1.28 -2.23
CA PRO A 264 -44.95 0.81 -0.95
C PRO A 264 -44.13 -0.48 -1.11
N ILE A 265 -43.12 -0.68 -0.27
CA ILE A 265 -42.20 -1.84 -0.32
C ILE A 265 -42.98 -3.16 -0.15
N ASP A 266 -43.97 -3.20 0.75
CA ASP A 266 -44.85 -4.35 1.00
C ASP A 266 -45.57 -4.84 -0.28
N PHE A 267 -45.86 -3.92 -1.21
CA PHE A 267 -46.50 -4.22 -2.48
C PHE A 267 -45.53 -4.87 -3.47
N ILE A 268 -44.31 -4.32 -3.55
CA ILE A 268 -43.28 -4.78 -4.49
C ILE A 268 -42.84 -6.22 -4.17
N GLU A 269 -42.79 -6.58 -2.89
CA GLU A 269 -42.47 -7.93 -2.45
C GLU A 269 -43.52 -8.97 -2.89
N HIS A 270 -44.81 -8.58 -2.92
CA HIS A 270 -45.90 -9.47 -3.33
C HIS A 270 -45.85 -9.82 -4.82
N PHE A 271 -45.40 -8.88 -5.68
CA PHE A 271 -45.40 -9.03 -7.14
C PHE A 271 -44.00 -9.16 -7.77
N LEU A 272 -42.97 -9.44 -6.97
CA LEU A 272 -41.55 -9.41 -7.34
C LEU A 272 -41.21 -10.16 -8.65
N ALA A 273 -41.89 -11.29 -8.92
CA ALA A 273 -41.68 -12.09 -10.13
C ALA A 273 -42.28 -11.47 -11.40
N GLU A 274 -43.44 -10.82 -11.28
CA GLU A 274 -44.19 -10.22 -12.39
C GLU A 274 -43.81 -8.74 -12.61
N TRP A 275 -43.23 -8.12 -11.59
CA TRP A 275 -42.82 -6.70 -11.54
C TRP A 275 -41.90 -6.27 -12.68
N SER A 276 -41.01 -7.16 -13.12
CA SER A 276 -40.06 -6.89 -14.22
C SER A 276 -40.67 -7.04 -15.61
N THR A 277 -41.85 -7.67 -15.70
CA THR A 277 -42.49 -8.03 -16.97
C THR A 277 -43.63 -7.06 -17.33
N ILE A 278 -44.29 -6.47 -16.32
CA ILE A 278 -45.39 -5.53 -16.53
C ILE A 278 -44.83 -4.18 -17.01
N SER A 279 -45.07 -3.84 -18.27
CA SER A 279 -44.69 -2.56 -18.88
C SER A 279 -45.91 -1.71 -19.27
N SER A 280 -47.12 -2.22 -19.03
CA SER A 280 -48.38 -1.50 -19.27
C SER A 280 -48.85 -0.78 -18.00
N PRO A 281 -49.11 0.54 -18.06
CA PRO A 281 -49.68 1.30 -16.94
C PRO A 281 -51.05 0.78 -16.50
N ASP A 282 -51.87 0.32 -17.44
CA ASP A 282 -53.23 -0.14 -17.18
C ASP A 282 -53.24 -1.46 -16.39
N GLU A 283 -52.39 -2.41 -16.79
CA GLU A 283 -52.21 -3.68 -16.06
C GLU A 283 -51.61 -3.45 -14.67
N LEU A 284 -50.70 -2.46 -14.55
CA LEU A 284 -50.10 -2.11 -13.27
C LEU A 284 -51.14 -1.47 -12.32
N ALA A 285 -52.03 -0.63 -12.85
CA ALA A 285 -53.12 -0.02 -12.10
C ALA A 285 -54.13 -1.07 -11.61
N GLU A 286 -54.54 -2.00 -12.47
CA GLU A 286 -55.46 -3.10 -12.11
C GLU A 286 -54.88 -3.95 -10.97
N LYS A 287 -53.58 -4.29 -11.04
CA LYS A 287 -52.88 -5.02 -9.97
C LYS A 287 -52.76 -4.22 -8.68
N PHE A 288 -52.62 -2.89 -8.77
CA PHE A 288 -52.58 -2.01 -7.60
C PHE A 288 -53.93 -2.01 -6.88
N GLU A 289 -55.02 -1.89 -7.65
CA GLU A 289 -56.38 -1.92 -7.13
C GLU A 289 -56.73 -3.28 -6.53
N GLU A 290 -56.40 -4.39 -7.19
CA GLU A 290 -56.61 -5.76 -6.68
C GLU A 290 -55.97 -5.97 -5.30
N TYR A 291 -54.71 -5.56 -5.12
CA TYR A 291 -54.02 -5.69 -3.83
C TYR A 291 -54.59 -4.77 -2.76
N GLU A 292 -54.94 -3.53 -3.10
CA GLU A 292 -55.59 -2.62 -2.16
C GLU A 292 -56.93 -3.18 -1.68
N ASP A 293 -57.69 -3.81 -2.56
CA ASP A 293 -58.98 -4.42 -2.23
C ASP A 293 -58.81 -5.68 -1.36
N ILE A 294 -57.82 -6.53 -1.65
CA ILE A 294 -57.44 -7.65 -0.78
C ILE A 294 -57.01 -7.16 0.62
N LYS A 295 -56.24 -6.07 0.68
CA LYS A 295 -55.80 -5.48 1.94
C LYS A 295 -56.94 -4.83 2.73
N LYS A 296 -57.97 -4.31 2.06
CA LYS A 296 -59.17 -3.75 2.70
C LYS A 296 -60.14 -4.83 3.19
N THR A 297 -60.07 -6.04 2.65
CA THR A 297 -60.92 -7.18 3.04
C THR A 297 -60.32 -8.07 4.14
N LEU A 298 -59.06 -7.84 4.52
CA LEU A 298 -58.37 -8.43 5.68
C LEU A 298 -58.52 -7.54 6.93
#